data_AF-A0A0B4ELU7-F1
#
_entry.id   AF-A0A0B4ELU7-F1
#
_cell.length_a   1.000
_cell.length_b   1.000
_cell.length_c   1.000
_cell.angle_alpha   90.00
_cell.angle_beta   90.00
_cell.angle_gamma   90.00
#
_symmetry.space_group_name_H-M   'P 1'
#
loop_
_entity.id
_entity.type
_entity.pdbx_description
1 polymer ?
#
loop_
_entity_poly.entity_id
_entity_poly.type
_entity_poly.pdbx_seq_one_letter_code
_entity_poly.pdbx_strand_id
1 'polypeptide(L)'
;MAVSGISIKMEFDGLNSSIKDLLSLSRKIKELWVFRLLGQGDPERRAKDAQTEEHVALVSALLNGLNGRRTKELAERCGGSWDVLGKDATGTTAK
;
A
#
# COMPACT_ATOMS: atom_id res chain seq x y z
N MET A 1 58.96 14.95 -7.74
CA MET A 1 57.70 15.50 -8.30
C MET A 1 56.79 14.41 -8.91
N ALA A 2 56.64 13.23 -8.29
CA ALA A 2 55.72 12.17 -8.75
C ALA A 2 54.55 11.95 -7.75
N VAL A 3 54.83 12.10 -6.45
CA VAL A 3 53.83 11.94 -5.37
C VAL A 3 52.72 12.99 -5.43
N SER A 4 53.04 14.23 -5.82
CA SER A 4 52.04 15.29 -5.99
C SER A 4 51.09 15.03 -7.18
N GLY A 5 51.58 14.44 -8.29
CA GLY A 5 50.73 14.06 -9.43
C GLY A 5 49.81 12.88 -9.13
N ILE A 6 50.24 11.93 -8.27
CA ILE A 6 49.42 10.81 -7.81
C ILE A 6 48.35 11.29 -6.83
N SER A 7 48.68 12.22 -5.92
CA SER A 7 47.73 12.84 -4.99
C SER A 7 46.60 13.56 -5.74
N ILE A 8 46.93 14.39 -6.72
CA ILE A 8 45.96 15.14 -7.52
C ILE A 8 45.02 14.20 -8.28
N LYS A 9 45.56 13.09 -8.81
CA LYS A 9 44.74 12.10 -9.53
C LYS A 9 43.78 11.37 -8.60
N MET A 10 44.23 10.99 -7.40
CA MET A 10 43.38 10.36 -6.39
C MET A 10 42.29 11.31 -5.88
N GLU A 11 42.62 12.59 -5.66
CA GLU A 11 41.65 13.63 -5.29
C GLU A 11 40.61 13.85 -6.39
N PHE A 12 41.04 13.87 -7.66
CA PHE A 12 40.15 13.98 -8.80
C PHE A 12 39.22 12.78 -8.95
N ASP A 13 39.74 11.56 -8.78
CA ASP A 13 38.92 10.34 -8.83
C ASP A 13 37.89 10.31 -7.69
N GLY A 14 38.27 10.78 -6.50
CA GLY A 14 37.36 10.96 -5.36
C GLY A 14 36.25 11.99 -5.62
N LEU A 15 36.59 13.13 -6.22
CA LEU A 15 35.61 14.14 -6.63
C LEU A 15 34.65 13.58 -7.69
N ASN A 16 35.16 12.88 -8.70
CA ASN A 16 34.36 12.28 -9.75
C ASN A 16 33.38 11.21 -9.20
N SER A 17 33.83 10.41 -8.23
CA SER A 17 32.95 9.47 -7.52
C SER A 17 31.84 10.20 -6.77
N SER A 18 32.18 11.25 -6.05
CA SER A 18 31.22 12.07 -5.29
C SER A 18 30.15 12.70 -6.18
N ILE A 19 30.53 13.17 -7.37
CA ILE A 19 29.59 13.70 -8.38
C ILE A 19 28.66 12.60 -8.89
N LYS A 20 29.17 11.40 -9.18
CA LYS A 20 28.35 10.26 -9.63
C LYS A 20 27.34 9.85 -8.56
N ASP A 21 27.74 9.83 -7.29
CA ASP A 21 26.85 9.52 -6.18
C ASP A 21 25.76 10.58 -6.02
N LEU A 22 26.11 11.86 -6.13
CA LEU A 22 25.14 12.95 -6.12
C LEU A 22 24.13 12.84 -7.28
N LEU A 23 24.60 12.52 -8.48
CA LEU A 23 23.72 12.31 -9.65
C LEU A 23 22.78 11.11 -9.44
N SER A 24 23.28 10.01 -8.87
CA SER A 24 22.48 8.84 -8.51
C SER A 24 21.40 9.18 -7.47
N LEU A 25 21.75 9.94 -6.43
CA LEU A 25 20.78 10.43 -5.43
C LEU A 25 19.74 11.36 -6.06
N SER A 26 20.15 12.28 -6.93
CA SER A 26 19.23 13.19 -7.63
C SER A 26 18.23 12.44 -8.50
N ARG A 27 18.67 11.35 -9.16
CA ARG A 27 17.80 10.46 -9.94
C ARG A 27 16.79 9.76 -9.04
N LYS A 28 17.22 9.19 -7.91
CA LYS A 28 16.31 8.56 -6.93
C LYS A 28 15.28 9.54 -6.37
N ILE A 29 15.69 10.78 -6.09
CA ILE A 29 14.76 11.82 -5.64
C ILE A 29 13.75 12.13 -6.74
N LYS A 30 14.19 12.33 -7.99
CA LYS A 30 13.27 12.54 -9.12
C LYS A 30 12.33 11.35 -9.33
N GLU A 31 12.83 10.13 -9.23
CA GLU A 31 12.01 8.91 -9.33
C GLU A 31 10.99 8.82 -8.19
N LEU A 32 11.37 9.15 -6.95
CA LEU A 32 10.41 9.23 -5.85
C LEU A 32 9.37 10.32 -6.09
N TRP A 33 9.74 11.45 -6.67
CA TRP A 33 8.77 12.50 -7.02
C TRP A 33 7.85 12.04 -8.15
N VAL A 34 8.39 11.38 -9.18
CA VAL A 34 7.64 10.77 -10.28
C VAL A 34 6.71 9.67 -9.75
N PHE A 35 7.20 8.65 -9.05
CA PHE A 35 6.39 7.51 -8.61
C PHE A 35 5.51 7.78 -7.39
N ARG A 36 5.83 8.75 -6.53
CA ARG A 36 5.01 9.11 -5.36
C ARG A 36 3.98 10.20 -5.65
N LEU A 37 4.25 11.14 -6.57
CA LEU A 37 3.32 12.24 -6.90
C LEU A 37 2.57 12.06 -8.22
N LEU A 38 3.02 11.24 -9.18
CA LEU A 38 2.26 11.05 -10.44
C LEU A 38 0.95 10.26 -10.26
N GLY A 39 0.67 9.72 -9.08
CA GLY A 39 -0.63 9.11 -8.75
C GLY A 39 -1.60 10.04 -8.01
N GLN A 40 -1.12 11.14 -7.42
CA GLN A 40 -1.93 11.99 -6.52
C GLN A 40 -2.49 13.26 -7.17
N GLY A 41 -2.00 13.65 -8.34
CA GLY A 41 -2.40 14.90 -9.02
C GLY A 41 -3.58 14.78 -9.97
N ASP A 42 -4.04 13.57 -10.30
CA ASP A 42 -5.18 13.35 -11.19
C ASP A 42 -6.49 13.31 -10.37
N PRO A 43 -7.33 14.36 -10.43
CA PRO A 43 -8.60 14.40 -9.71
C PRO A 43 -9.58 13.32 -10.19
N GLU A 44 -9.51 12.91 -11.46
CA GLU A 44 -10.33 11.80 -11.95
C GLU A 44 -9.91 10.48 -11.33
N ARG A 45 -8.61 10.28 -11.12
CA ARG A 45 -8.11 9.05 -10.51
C ARG A 45 -8.46 8.96 -9.03
N ARG A 46 -8.38 10.05 -8.28
CA ARG A 46 -8.89 10.09 -6.88
C ARG A 46 -10.40 9.82 -6.81
N ALA A 47 -11.17 10.39 -7.72
CA ALA A 47 -12.61 10.13 -7.78
C ALA A 47 -12.90 8.66 -8.13
N LYS A 48 -12.15 8.07 -9.07
CA LYS A 48 -12.25 6.65 -9.44
C LYS A 48 -11.82 5.72 -8.30
N ASP A 49 -10.78 6.08 -7.55
CA ASP A 49 -10.31 5.29 -6.39
C ASP A 49 -11.37 5.31 -5.27
N ALA A 50 -11.94 6.48 -4.94
CA ALA A 50 -13.01 6.60 -3.95
C ALA A 50 -14.29 5.87 -4.40
N GLN A 51 -14.65 5.98 -5.68
CA GLN A 51 -15.75 5.24 -6.27
C GLN A 51 -15.50 3.72 -6.20
N THR A 52 -14.27 3.28 -6.47
CA THR A 52 -13.90 1.85 -6.39
C THR A 52 -14.03 1.34 -4.96
N GLU A 53 -13.60 2.11 -3.97
CA GLU A 53 -13.74 1.76 -2.55
C GLU A 53 -15.21 1.64 -2.13
N GLU A 54 -16.06 2.57 -2.58
CA GLU A 54 -17.52 2.49 -2.38
C GLU A 54 -18.12 1.23 -3.01
N HIS A 55 -17.78 0.93 -4.28
CA HIS A 55 -18.27 -0.27 -4.96
C HIS A 55 -17.81 -1.56 -4.25
N VAL A 56 -16.55 -1.61 -3.80
CA VAL A 56 -16.02 -2.75 -3.05
C VAL A 56 -16.80 -2.93 -1.74
N ALA A 57 -17.10 -1.85 -1.03
CA ALA A 57 -17.91 -1.91 0.19
C ALA A 57 -19.33 -2.41 -0.08
N LEU A 58 -19.98 -1.92 -1.13
CA LEU A 58 -21.33 -2.34 -1.54
C LEU A 58 -21.39 -3.81 -1.94
N VAL A 59 -20.48 -4.26 -2.80
CA VAL A 59 -20.40 -5.66 -3.24
C VAL A 59 -20.11 -6.57 -2.05
N SER A 60 -19.23 -6.16 -1.15
CA SER A 60 -18.92 -6.93 0.07
C SER A 60 -20.15 -7.06 0.97
N ALA A 61 -20.91 -5.98 1.15
CA ALA A 61 -22.15 -6.02 1.93
C ALA A 61 -23.21 -6.95 1.30
N LEU A 62 -23.38 -6.90 -0.02
CA LEU A 62 -24.30 -7.77 -0.74
C LEU A 62 -23.90 -9.25 -0.63
N LEU A 63 -22.60 -9.54 -0.80
CA LEU A 63 -22.07 -10.90 -0.69
C LEU A 63 -22.22 -11.45 0.72
N ASN A 64 -21.89 -10.64 1.74
CA ASN A 64 -22.07 -11.01 3.13
C ASN A 64 -23.55 -11.25 3.46
N GLY A 65 -24.46 -10.43 2.93
CA GLY A 65 -25.91 -10.63 3.09
C GLY A 65 -26.42 -11.91 2.44
N LEU A 66 -25.94 -12.24 1.23
CA LEU A 66 -26.29 -13.49 0.55
C LEU A 66 -25.76 -14.70 1.31
N ASN A 67 -24.49 -14.64 1.72
CA ASN A 67 -23.88 -15.71 2.49
C ASN A 67 -24.62 -15.92 3.81
N GLY A 68 -24.92 -14.83 4.54
CA GLY A 68 -25.63 -14.86 5.81
C GLY A 68 -27.04 -15.47 5.71
N ARG A 69 -27.80 -15.15 4.66
CA ARG A 69 -29.10 -15.77 4.40
C ARG A 69 -28.96 -17.27 4.16
N ARG A 70 -28.03 -17.67 3.29
CA ARG A 70 -27.80 -19.09 2.97
C ARG A 70 -27.33 -19.89 4.18
N THR A 71 -26.44 -19.33 5.00
CA THR A 71 -25.95 -19.98 6.22
C THR A 71 -27.06 -20.09 7.26
N LYS A 72 -27.92 -19.08 7.39
CA LYS A 72 -29.10 -19.14 8.25
C LYS A 72 -30.09 -20.23 7.82
N GLU A 73 -30.45 -20.26 6.54
CA GLU A 73 -31.33 -21.30 5.98
C GLU A 73 -30.75 -22.72 6.18
N LEU A 74 -29.43 -22.89 5.98
CA LEU A 74 -28.78 -24.17 6.22
C LEU A 74 -28.80 -24.58 7.69
N ALA A 75 -28.50 -23.64 8.60
CA ALA A 75 -28.52 -23.89 10.03
C ALA A 75 -29.93 -24.30 10.49
N GLU A 76 -30.96 -23.56 10.09
CA GLU A 76 -32.36 -23.86 10.42
C GLU A 76 -32.78 -25.24 9.90
N ARG A 77 -32.41 -25.60 8.66
CA ARG A 77 -32.68 -26.94 8.09
C ARG A 77 -32.01 -28.08 8.86
N CYS A 78 -30.86 -27.82 9.50
CA CYS A 78 -30.13 -28.79 10.30
C CYS A 78 -30.52 -28.74 11.79
N GLY A 79 -31.54 -27.97 12.17
CA GLY A 79 -31.99 -27.82 13.56
C GLY A 79 -31.11 -26.92 14.42
N GLY A 80 -30.22 -26.14 13.81
CA GLY A 80 -29.38 -25.14 14.46
C GLY A 80 -29.87 -23.71 14.22
N SER A 81 -29.16 -22.73 14.78
CA SER A 81 -29.37 -21.30 14.56
C SER A 81 -28.06 -20.64 14.15
N TRP A 82 -28.12 -19.64 13.26
CA TRP A 82 -26.97 -18.88 12.81
C TRP A 82 -27.20 -17.40 13.07
N ASP A 83 -26.21 -16.74 13.66
CA ASP A 83 -26.19 -15.31 13.90
C ASP A 83 -24.87 -14.71 13.42
N VAL A 84 -24.91 -13.47 12.95
CA VAL A 84 -23.70 -12.78 12.49
C VAL A 84 -22.85 -12.47 13.71
N LEU A 85 -21.59 -12.90 13.71
CA LEU A 85 -20.66 -12.56 14.78
C LEU A 85 -20.40 -11.05 14.73
N GLY A 86 -21.14 -10.29 15.55
CA GLY A 86 -20.94 -8.86 15.71
C GLY A 86 -19.51 -8.57 16.17
N LYS A 87 -18.94 -7.45 15.71
CA LYS A 87 -17.59 -7.01 16.07
C LYS A 87 -17.37 -6.82 17.58
N ASP A 88 -18.45 -6.80 18.37
CA ASP A 88 -18.44 -6.69 19.82
C ASP A 88 -18.37 -8.06 20.55
N ALA A 89 -18.49 -9.19 19.84
CA ALA A 89 -18.47 -10.52 20.44
C ALA A 89 -17.05 -11.03 20.78
N THR A 90 -15.99 -10.35 20.33
CA THR A 90 -14.59 -10.73 20.63
C THR A 90 -14.08 -10.17 21.96
N GLY A 91 -14.99 -9.90 22.91
CA GLY A 91 -14.65 -9.23 24.16
C GLY A 91 -15.47 -9.66 25.36
N THR A 92 -15.81 -10.95 25.53
CA THR A 92 -16.09 -11.56 26.86
C THR A 92 -16.21 -13.08 26.71
N THR A 93 -15.11 -13.80 26.97
CA THR A 93 -15.13 -15.08 27.68
C THR A 93 -13.83 -15.18 28.47
N ALA A 94 -13.79 -14.48 29.59
CA ALA A 94 -12.87 -14.73 30.69
C ALA A 94 -13.67 -14.65 32.00
N LYS A 95 -14.42 -15.71 32.32
CA LYS A 95 -14.50 -16.30 33.65
C LYS A 95 -15.22 -17.63 33.61
#